data_AF-A0A2V6TEQ0-F1
#
_entry.id   AF-A0A2V6TEQ0-F1
#
_cell.length_a   1.000
_cell.length_b   1.000
_cell.length_c   1.000
_cell.angle_alpha   90.00
_cell.angle_beta   90.00
_cell.angle_gamma   90.00
#
_symmetry.space_group_name_H-M   'P 1'
#
loop_
_entity.id
_entity.type
_entity.pdbx_description
1 polymer ?
#
loop_
_entity_poly.entity_id
_entity_poly.type
_entity_poly.pdbx_seq_one_letter_code
_entity_poly.pdbx_strand_id
1 'polypeptide(L)'
;AKGYSSTFPLKPGGLAPTIPGVDEQWLVGWSRLGDRLRLTSTAEFAGYDWGWTPRDFNNILRFARDVFPDAVDYDRGEYRACLSPMTPDGPPILGLGRHRNLFFNCGHGHMGWTMACGTARIVADLMNGRMPELDLEGLTPRR
;
A
#
# COMPACT_ATOMS: atom_id res chain seq x y z
N ALA A 1 -0.02 3.44 -9.81
CA ALA A 1 -1.04 2.39 -10.06
C ALA A 1 -2.25 2.63 -9.18
N LYS A 2 -3.46 2.24 -9.61
CA LYS A 2 -4.71 2.42 -8.84
C LYS A 2 -5.10 1.13 -8.10
N GLY A 3 -4.98 1.11 -6.78
CA GLY A 3 -5.34 -0.04 -5.93
C GLY A 3 -6.72 0.10 -5.29
N TYR A 4 -7.29 -1.04 -4.90
CA TYR A 4 -8.62 -1.14 -4.33
C TYR A 4 -8.56 -1.69 -2.91
N SER A 5 -9.36 -1.11 -2.02
CA SER A 5 -9.50 -1.59 -0.65
C SER A 5 -10.96 -1.70 -0.24
N SER A 6 -11.29 -2.83 0.40
CA SER A 6 -12.58 -3.06 1.03
C SER A 6 -12.36 -3.23 2.52
N THR A 7 -13.12 -2.51 3.34
CA THR A 7 -13.00 -2.58 4.80
C THR A 7 -14.34 -2.91 5.41
N PHE A 8 -14.40 -3.96 6.20
CA PHE A 8 -15.64 -4.43 6.81
C PHE A 8 -15.51 -4.42 8.34
N PRO A 9 -16.56 -4.07 9.09
CA PRO A 9 -16.59 -4.29 10.52
C PRO A 9 -16.62 -5.80 10.80
N LEU A 10 -15.96 -6.21 11.87
CA LEU A 10 -15.97 -7.60 12.30
C LEU A 10 -17.35 -8.01 12.81
N LYS A 11 -17.75 -9.24 12.51
CA LYS A 11 -18.98 -9.82 13.05
C LYS A 11 -18.76 -10.18 14.53
N PRO A 12 -19.69 -9.85 15.45
CA PRO A 12 -19.61 -10.33 16.82
C PRO A 12 -19.53 -11.85 16.88
N GLY A 13 -18.52 -12.40 17.55
CA GLY A 13 -18.25 -13.85 17.58
C GLY A 13 -17.71 -14.44 16.27
N GLY A 14 -17.41 -13.60 15.27
CA GLY A 14 -16.88 -14.03 13.98
C GLY A 14 -15.43 -14.48 14.01
N LEU A 15 -15.06 -15.37 13.08
CA LEU A 15 -13.72 -15.95 12.97
C LEU A 15 -12.82 -15.13 12.05
N ALA A 16 -12.57 -13.88 12.42
CA ALA A 16 -11.68 -13.02 11.65
C ALA A 16 -10.19 -13.35 11.92
N PRO A 17 -9.29 -13.20 10.93
CA PRO A 17 -7.87 -13.44 11.13
C PRO A 17 -7.29 -12.45 12.15
N THR A 18 -6.36 -12.91 12.98
CA THR A 18 -5.66 -12.06 13.98
C THR A 18 -4.29 -11.60 13.49
N ILE A 19 -3.77 -12.22 12.43
CA ILE A 19 -2.51 -11.86 11.78
C ILE A 19 -2.78 -11.33 10.36
N PRO A 20 -1.99 -10.35 9.89
CA PRO A 20 -2.04 -9.93 8.50
C PRO A 20 -1.51 -11.05 7.60
N GLY A 21 -1.90 -11.01 6.33
CA GLY A 21 -1.42 -11.97 5.35
C GLY A 21 -1.65 -11.52 3.93
N VAL A 22 -1.11 -12.31 3.01
CA VAL A 22 -1.29 -12.15 1.58
C VAL A 22 -1.55 -13.51 0.98
N ASP A 23 -2.47 -13.55 0.03
CA ASP A 23 -2.69 -14.69 -0.83
C ASP A 23 -2.17 -14.34 -2.21
N GLU A 24 -1.15 -15.07 -2.67
CA GLU A 24 -0.49 -14.83 -3.95
C GLU A 24 -1.31 -15.33 -5.14
N GLN A 25 -2.21 -16.30 -4.95
CA GLN A 25 -3.07 -16.81 -6.01
C GLN A 25 -4.17 -15.80 -6.34
N TRP A 26 -4.74 -15.19 -5.31
CA TRP A 26 -5.80 -14.19 -5.42
C TRP A 26 -5.26 -12.76 -5.54
N LEU A 27 -3.98 -12.54 -5.25
CA LEU A 27 -3.34 -11.23 -5.17
C LEU A 27 -4.06 -10.30 -4.18
N VAL A 28 -4.54 -10.87 -3.07
CA VAL A 28 -5.26 -10.15 -2.02
C VAL A 28 -4.43 -10.16 -0.74
N GLY A 29 -4.14 -8.96 -0.22
CA GLY A 29 -3.61 -8.76 1.12
C GLY A 29 -4.72 -8.43 2.11
N TRP A 30 -4.57 -8.81 3.37
CA TRP A 30 -5.49 -8.40 4.44
C TRP A 30 -4.75 -7.99 5.71
N SER A 31 -5.39 -7.13 6.49
CA SER A 31 -4.94 -6.75 7.83
C SER A 31 -6.13 -6.40 8.71
N ARG A 32 -6.07 -6.81 9.97
CA ARG A 32 -7.03 -6.42 11.00
C ARG A 32 -6.64 -5.04 11.54
N LEU A 33 -7.62 -4.13 11.54
CA LEU A 33 -7.50 -2.77 12.06
C LEU A 33 -8.51 -2.61 13.20
N GLY A 34 -8.12 -3.04 14.41
CA GLY A 34 -9.01 -3.06 15.56
C GLY A 34 -10.21 -3.99 15.37
N ASP A 35 -11.41 -3.42 15.35
CA ASP A 35 -12.70 -4.09 15.14
C ASP A 35 -13.10 -4.16 13.64
N ARG A 36 -12.14 -4.01 12.74
CA ARG A 36 -12.34 -4.05 11.28
C ARG A 36 -11.34 -4.96 10.59
N LEU A 37 -11.74 -5.55 9.48
CA LEU A 37 -10.84 -6.23 8.55
C LEU A 37 -10.74 -5.44 7.26
N ARG A 38 -9.53 -5.09 6.86
CA ARG A 38 -9.25 -4.48 5.56
C ARG A 38 -8.65 -5.52 4.63
N LEU A 39 -9.18 -5.59 3.43
CA LEU A 39 -8.63 -6.35 2.33
C LEU A 39 -8.26 -5.41 1.19
N THR A 40 -7.16 -5.70 0.52
CA THR A 40 -6.63 -4.90 -0.58
C THR A 40 -6.22 -5.81 -1.72
N SER A 41 -6.48 -5.39 -2.96
CA SER A 41 -6.01 -6.08 -4.16
C SER A 41 -5.17 -5.14 -4.99
N THR A 42 -4.20 -5.71 -5.69
CA THR A 42 -3.35 -4.99 -6.63
C THR A 42 -4.14 -4.58 -7.87
N ALA A 43 -3.49 -3.72 -8.65
CA ALA A 43 -3.97 -2.42 -9.08
C ALA A 43 -3.76 -2.24 -10.59
N GLU A 44 -4.74 -1.66 -11.26
CA GLU A 44 -4.65 -1.38 -12.70
C GLU A 44 -3.85 -0.11 -13.03
N PHE A 45 -3.42 0.01 -14.29
CA PHE A 45 -2.82 1.22 -14.85
C PHE A 45 -3.91 2.11 -15.47
N ALA A 46 -4.71 2.77 -14.64
CA ALA A 46 -5.85 3.62 -15.04
C ALA A 46 -5.57 5.13 -14.98
N GLY A 47 -4.31 5.56 -15.07
CA GLY A 47 -3.94 6.97 -14.95
C GLY A 47 -4.18 7.53 -13.55
N TYR A 48 -4.71 8.76 -13.48
CA TYR A 48 -4.99 9.51 -12.23
C TYR A 48 -6.46 9.54 -11.84
N ASP A 49 -7.26 8.62 -12.38
CA ASP A 49 -8.66 8.49 -12.02
C ASP A 49 -8.80 7.93 -10.59
N TRP A 50 -9.77 8.44 -9.84
CA TRP A 50 -10.10 7.98 -8.48
C TRP A 50 -11.44 7.24 -8.45
N GLY A 51 -12.15 7.21 -9.58
CA GLY A 51 -13.40 6.48 -9.76
C GLY A 51 -13.21 4.98 -9.63
N TRP A 52 -14.29 4.33 -9.21
CA TRP A 52 -14.43 2.89 -9.12
C TRP A 52 -15.87 2.48 -9.38
N THR A 53 -16.04 1.23 -9.75
CA THR A 53 -17.32 0.54 -9.92
C THR A 53 -17.37 -0.68 -8.98
N PRO A 54 -18.55 -1.19 -8.61
CA PRO A 54 -18.64 -2.38 -7.76
C PRO A 54 -17.85 -3.59 -8.27
N ARG A 55 -17.68 -3.71 -9.60
CA ARG A 55 -16.95 -4.80 -10.24
C ARG A 55 -15.48 -4.85 -9.83
N ASP A 56 -14.88 -3.69 -9.53
CA ASP A 56 -13.46 -3.59 -9.18
C ASP A 56 -13.12 -4.29 -7.86
N PHE A 57 -14.14 -4.51 -7.01
CA PHE A 57 -14.01 -5.20 -5.73
C PHE A 57 -14.39 -6.69 -5.80
N ASN A 58 -14.83 -7.21 -6.96
CA ASN A 58 -15.30 -8.59 -7.07
C ASN A 58 -14.23 -9.61 -6.68
N ASN A 59 -12.96 -9.36 -7.02
CA ASN A 59 -11.87 -10.26 -6.64
C ASN A 59 -11.69 -10.32 -5.12
N ILE A 60 -11.65 -9.15 -4.48
CA ILE A 60 -11.56 -9.01 -3.01
C ILE A 60 -12.75 -9.69 -2.33
N LEU A 61 -13.97 -9.44 -2.82
CA LEU A 61 -15.20 -9.99 -2.22
C LEU A 61 -15.30 -11.50 -2.39
N ARG A 62 -14.89 -12.03 -3.55
CA ARG A 62 -14.89 -13.47 -3.82
C ARG A 62 -13.88 -14.18 -2.90
N PHE A 63 -12.65 -13.67 -2.82
CA PHE A 63 -11.65 -14.16 -1.87
C PHE A 63 -12.14 -14.07 -0.43
N ALA A 64 -12.64 -12.91 -0.01
CA ALA A 64 -13.05 -12.68 1.36
C ALA A 64 -14.15 -13.66 1.79
N ARG A 65 -15.17 -13.89 0.94
CA ARG A 65 -16.27 -14.82 1.26
C ARG A 65 -15.84 -16.27 1.27
N ASP A 66 -14.84 -16.64 0.48
CA ASP A 66 -14.32 -18.00 0.42
C ASP A 66 -13.44 -18.32 1.66
N VAL A 67 -12.54 -17.39 2.00
CA VAL A 67 -11.53 -17.61 3.05
C VAL A 67 -12.03 -17.17 4.43
N PHE A 68 -12.89 -16.16 4.51
CA PHE A 68 -13.34 -15.54 5.75
C PHE A 68 -14.88 -15.41 5.86
N PRO A 69 -15.68 -16.44 5.52
CA PRO A 69 -17.14 -16.33 5.37
C PRO A 69 -17.88 -15.75 6.59
N ASP A 70 -17.38 -16.03 7.81
CA ASP A 70 -17.99 -15.59 9.06
C ASP A 70 -17.19 -14.51 9.82
N ALA A 71 -16.18 -13.92 9.19
CA ALA A 71 -15.30 -12.96 9.85
C ALA A 71 -15.94 -11.57 10.02
N VAL A 72 -16.72 -11.14 9.03
CA VAL A 72 -17.13 -9.74 8.87
C VAL A 72 -18.59 -9.61 8.45
N ASP A 73 -19.13 -8.41 8.63
CA ASP A 73 -20.42 -8.02 8.05
C ASP A 73 -20.20 -7.47 6.63
N TYR A 74 -20.46 -8.30 5.62
CA TYR A 74 -20.26 -7.93 4.21
C TYR A 74 -21.22 -6.87 3.69
N ASP A 75 -22.36 -6.66 4.36
CA ASP A 75 -23.35 -5.66 3.96
C ASP A 75 -22.91 -4.24 4.38
N ARG A 76 -21.94 -4.15 5.30
CA ARG A 76 -21.40 -2.90 5.83
C ARG A 76 -20.00 -2.58 5.33
N GLY A 77 -19.68 -3.02 4.11
CA GLY A 77 -18.39 -2.75 3.47
C GLY A 77 -18.18 -1.29 3.08
N GLU A 78 -17.01 -0.75 3.43
CA GLU A 78 -16.50 0.51 2.90
C GLU A 78 -15.49 0.24 1.79
N TYR A 79 -15.70 0.87 0.63
CA TYR A 79 -14.92 0.66 -0.58
C TYR A 79 -14.16 1.91 -0.98
N ARG A 80 -12.88 1.77 -1.33
CA ARG A 80 -12.01 2.89 -1.75
C ARG A 80 -11.07 2.46 -2.87
N ALA A 81 -10.89 3.36 -3.84
CA ALA A 81 -9.76 3.33 -4.77
C ALA A 81 -8.70 4.34 -4.30
N CYS A 82 -7.44 3.97 -4.45
CA CYS A 82 -6.29 4.78 -4.05
C CYS A 82 -5.22 4.75 -5.14
N LEU A 83 -4.53 5.87 -5.36
CA LEU A 83 -3.39 5.94 -6.26
C LEU A 83 -2.08 5.76 -5.47
N SER A 84 -1.28 4.77 -5.87
CA SER A 84 0.04 4.54 -5.31
C SER A 84 1.12 5.17 -6.21
N PRO A 85 1.98 6.07 -5.66
CA PRO A 85 3.12 6.62 -6.39
C PRO A 85 4.18 5.52 -6.54
N MET A 86 4.34 4.99 -7.74
CA MET A 86 5.23 3.88 -8.04
C MET A 86 6.28 4.29 -9.05
N THR A 87 7.46 3.70 -8.95
CA THR A 87 8.51 3.79 -9.96
C THR A 87 8.48 2.55 -10.86
N PRO A 88 8.99 2.62 -12.11
CA PRO A 88 9.00 1.47 -13.03
C PRO A 88 9.82 0.27 -12.53
N ASP A 89 10.85 0.55 -11.75
CA ASP A 89 11.80 -0.42 -11.18
C ASP A 89 11.42 -0.90 -9.77
N GLY A 90 10.50 -0.23 -9.07
CA GLY A 90 9.97 -0.61 -7.76
C GLY A 90 10.48 0.21 -6.56
N PRO A 91 11.80 0.35 -6.34
CA PRO A 91 12.35 1.09 -5.21
C PRO A 91 11.98 2.59 -5.20
N PRO A 92 11.90 3.23 -4.02
CA PRO A 92 11.63 4.66 -3.92
C PRO A 92 12.75 5.51 -4.54
N ILE A 93 12.44 6.77 -4.85
CA ILE A 93 13.41 7.79 -5.27
C ILE A 93 13.71 8.68 -4.07
N LEU A 94 14.98 8.72 -3.67
CA LEU A 94 15.50 9.35 -2.47
C LEU A 94 16.63 10.34 -2.78
N GLY A 95 16.68 11.43 -2.02
CA GLY A 95 17.86 12.30 -1.96
C GLY A 95 17.84 13.49 -2.91
N LEU A 96 19.01 14.09 -3.14
CA LEU A 96 19.12 15.41 -3.77
C LEU A 96 18.74 15.37 -5.26
N GLY A 97 17.90 16.31 -5.65
CA GLY A 97 17.53 16.56 -7.04
C GLY A 97 18.56 17.37 -7.83
N ARG A 98 18.12 17.96 -8.94
CA ARG A 98 18.94 18.87 -9.75
C ARG A 98 19.29 20.17 -9.02
N HIS A 99 18.39 20.65 -8.14
CA HIS A 99 18.55 21.90 -7.41
C HIS A 99 19.18 21.65 -6.04
N ARG A 100 20.06 22.56 -5.60
CA ARG A 100 20.91 22.41 -4.40
C ARG A 100 20.15 22.23 -3.08
N ASN A 101 18.86 22.54 -3.05
CA ASN A 101 17.99 22.51 -1.87
C ASN A 101 16.68 21.74 -2.10
N LEU A 102 16.62 20.89 -3.13
CA LEU A 102 15.45 20.07 -3.43
C LEU A 102 15.77 18.60 -3.16
N PHE A 103 15.01 17.97 -2.27
CA PHE A 103 15.18 16.57 -1.89
C PHE A 103 13.91 15.77 -2.22
N PHE A 104 14.10 14.53 -2.67
CA PHE A 104 13.04 13.60 -2.97
C PHE A 104 12.92 12.54 -1.87
N ASN A 105 11.68 12.21 -1.54
CA ASN A 105 11.29 11.05 -0.75
C ASN A 105 9.95 10.55 -1.28
N CYS A 106 9.96 9.87 -2.43
CA CYS A 106 8.73 9.51 -3.13
C CYS A 106 8.84 8.16 -3.85
N GLY A 107 7.74 7.69 -4.44
CA GLY A 107 7.75 6.51 -5.30
C GLY A 107 7.68 5.16 -4.58
N HIS A 108 7.34 5.14 -3.29
CA HIS A 108 7.36 3.92 -2.46
C HIS A 108 6.33 2.84 -2.81
N GLY A 109 5.41 3.13 -3.73
CA GLY A 109 4.38 2.21 -4.16
C GLY A 109 3.50 1.69 -3.02
N HIS A 110 3.22 0.38 -3.05
CA HIS A 110 2.42 -0.29 -2.02
C HIS A 110 3.20 -0.53 -0.72
N MET A 111 4.53 -0.37 -0.74
CA MET A 111 5.42 -0.56 0.42
C MET A 111 5.71 0.74 1.18
N GLY A 112 4.96 1.82 0.92
CA GLY A 112 5.15 3.12 1.54
C GLY A 112 5.17 3.09 3.06
N TRP A 113 4.23 2.38 3.69
CA TRP A 113 4.19 2.26 5.14
C TRP A 113 5.44 1.57 5.70
N THR A 114 5.85 0.46 5.08
CA THR A 114 7.02 -0.33 5.48
C THR A 114 8.31 0.48 5.39
N MET A 115 8.47 1.27 4.32
CA MET A 115 9.72 1.99 4.05
C MET A 115 9.77 3.41 4.62
N ALA A 116 8.66 3.94 5.15
CA ALA A 116 8.53 5.35 5.52
C ALA A 116 9.63 5.83 6.48
N CYS A 117 9.84 5.15 7.61
CA CYS A 117 10.80 5.58 8.62
C CYS A 117 12.26 5.51 8.12
N GLY A 118 12.61 4.43 7.43
CA GLY A 118 13.97 4.24 6.89
C GLY A 118 14.32 5.30 5.84
N THR A 119 13.41 5.51 4.88
CA THR A 119 13.60 6.52 3.82
C THR A 119 13.59 7.95 4.34
N ALA A 120 12.75 8.25 5.34
CA ALA A 120 12.76 9.56 6.00
C ALA A 120 14.09 9.84 6.72
N ARG A 121 14.64 8.84 7.43
CA ARG A 121 15.96 8.97 8.08
C ARG A 121 17.07 9.25 7.07
N ILE A 122 17.12 8.47 5.99
CA ILE A 122 18.08 8.65 4.89
C ILE A 122 18.03 10.10 4.36
N VAL A 123 16.84 10.57 4.01
CA VAL A 123 16.70 11.91 3.42
C VAL A 123 17.03 13.01 4.44
N ALA A 124 16.67 12.82 5.71
CA ALA A 124 17.05 13.73 6.78
C ALA A 124 18.57 13.81 6.99
N ASP A 125 19.29 12.70 6.88
CA ASP A 125 20.76 12.69 6.95
C ASP A 125 21.38 13.46 5.79
N LEU A 126 20.92 13.21 4.56
CA LEU A 126 21.37 13.94 3.37
C LEU A 126 21.13 15.46 3.49
N MET A 127 19.96 15.86 4.00
CA MET A 127 19.63 17.27 4.21
C MET A 127 20.56 17.97 5.20
N ASN A 128 21.14 17.22 6.15
CA ASN A 128 22.06 17.73 7.15
C ASN A 128 23.54 17.52 6.79
N GLY A 129 23.84 17.07 5.57
CA GLY A 129 25.21 16.76 5.15
C GLY A 129 25.84 15.56 5.88
N ARG A 130 25.01 14.67 6.44
CA ARG A 130 25.45 13.41 7.06
C ARG A 130 25.40 12.28 6.02
N MET A 131 26.33 11.34 6.15
CA MET A 131 26.34 10.12 5.35
C MET A 131 25.25 9.15 5.87
N PRO A 132 24.31 8.70 5.02
CA PRO A 132 23.33 7.71 5.41
C PRO A 132 23.96 6.35 5.73
N GLU A 133 23.28 5.55 6.56
CA GLU A 133 23.72 4.18 6.89
C GLU A 133 23.62 3.20 5.71
N LEU A 134 22.72 3.46 4.76
CA LEU A 134 22.50 2.62 3.57
C LEU A 134 23.04 3.32 2.32
N ASP A 135 23.61 2.52 1.42
CA ASP A 135 23.98 2.98 0.08
C ASP A 135 22.73 3.38 -0.72
N LEU A 136 22.87 4.42 -1.52
CA LEU A 136 21.83 5.00 -2.36
C LEU A 136 21.98 4.68 -3.83
N GLU A 137 22.92 3.81 -4.20
CA GLU A 137 23.01 3.28 -5.56
C GLU A 137 21.63 2.74 -6.01
N GLY A 138 21.18 3.19 -7.18
CA GLY A 138 19.84 2.84 -7.69
C GLY A 138 18.66 3.43 -6.91
N LEU A 139 18.87 4.32 -5.94
CA LEU A 139 17.80 5.00 -5.19
C LEU A 139 17.71 6.49 -5.49
N THR A 140 18.69 7.08 -6.17
CA THR A 140 18.70 8.53 -6.45
C THR A 140 17.87 8.92 -7.67
N PRO A 141 17.46 10.20 -7.81
CA PRO A 141 16.74 10.68 -9.00
C PRO A 141 17.50 10.59 -10.32
N ARG A 142 18.80 10.26 -10.29
CA ARG A 142 19.68 10.17 -11.48
C ARG A 142 19.89 8.74 -11.97
N ARG A 143 19.23 7.77 -11.36
CA ARG A 143 19.29 6.36 -11.76
C ARG A 143 18.67 6.12 -13.13
#